data_AF-A0A140LHJ9-F1
#
_entry.id   AF-A0A140LHJ9-F1
#
_cell.length_a   1.000
_cell.length_b   1.000
_cell.length_c   1.000
_cell.angle_alpha   90.00
_cell.angle_beta   90.00
_cell.angle_gamma   90.00
#
_symmetry.space_group_name_H-M   'P 1'
#
loop_
_entity.id
_entity.type
_entity.pdbx_description
1 polymer ?
#
loop_
_entity_poly.entity_id
_entity_poly.type
_entity_poly.pdbx_seq_one_letter_code
_entity_poly.pdbx_strand_id
1 'polypeptide(L)'
;MEMDNTTLLIQFVLSGLVHLPQWKIPLFLLFLVIYLITIVGNLGLITLIWNDPHLHIPMYFFLGSLAFVDTWLSSTVTPKMLQDIFAKNKMISFSECMIQFFSFGISATTECFLLASMAYDRYVAICKPLLYPVIM
;
A
#
# COMPACT_ATOMS: atom_id res chain seq x y z
N MET A 1 -8.21 46.26 17.73
CA MET A 1 -7.49 45.19 17.01
C MET A 1 -7.94 43.89 17.63
N GLU A 2 -8.88 43.22 16.98
CA GLU A 2 -9.37 41.91 17.40
C GLU A 2 -8.27 40.89 17.13
N MET A 3 -7.83 40.21 18.18
CA MET A 3 -6.83 39.16 18.12
C MET A 3 -7.54 37.93 17.55
N ASP A 4 -7.40 37.76 16.23
CA ASP A 4 -7.87 36.58 15.53
C ASP A 4 -7.19 35.36 16.17
N ASN A 5 -7.97 34.54 16.88
CA ASN A 5 -7.49 33.26 17.40
C ASN A 5 -7.41 32.30 16.21
N THR A 6 -6.40 32.47 15.37
CA THR A 6 -6.08 31.53 14.31
C THR A 6 -5.54 30.26 14.95
N THR A 7 -6.43 29.41 15.49
CA THR A 7 -6.10 28.03 15.86
C THR A 7 -5.75 27.29 14.58
N LEU A 8 -4.48 27.40 14.18
CA LEU A 8 -3.87 26.59 13.15
C LEU A 8 -4.02 25.14 13.62
N LEU A 9 -5.00 24.44 13.05
CA LEU A 9 -5.38 23.08 13.40
C LEU A 9 -4.30 22.11 12.89
N ILE A 10 -3.12 22.15 13.51
CA ILE A 10 -1.89 21.46 13.06
C ILE A 10 -1.91 19.97 13.43
N GLN A 11 -2.81 19.56 14.33
CA GLN A 11 -2.85 18.22 14.90
C GLN A 11 -4.24 17.62 14.75
N PHE A 12 -4.32 16.51 14.01
CA PHE A 12 -5.51 15.68 13.97
C PHE A 12 -5.38 14.61 15.05
N VAL A 13 -6.36 14.57 15.97
CA VAL A 13 -6.48 13.48 16.94
C VAL A 13 -7.27 12.36 16.28
N LEU A 14 -6.59 11.29 15.89
CA LEU A 14 -7.25 10.11 15.35
C LEU A 14 -7.93 9.36 16.51
N SER A 15 -9.24 9.53 16.68
CA SER A 15 -10.03 8.77 17.66
C SER A 15 -10.18 7.31 17.20
N GLY A 16 -9.09 6.53 17.27
CA GLY A 16 -9.04 5.16 16.75
C GLY A 16 -9.60 4.10 17.73
N LEU A 17 -9.65 2.86 17.22
CA LEU A 17 -10.26 1.59 17.71
C LEU A 17 -9.93 1.09 19.13
N VAL A 18 -9.59 1.96 20.09
CA VAL A 18 -9.11 1.56 21.42
C VAL A 18 -10.06 2.10 22.48
N HIS A 19 -11.12 1.36 22.76
CA HIS A 19 -11.89 1.55 24.00
C HIS A 19 -11.51 0.54 25.09
N LEU A 20 -10.76 -0.52 24.76
CA LEU A 20 -10.32 -1.51 25.76
C LEU A 20 -8.81 -1.79 25.67
N PRO A 21 -8.03 -1.58 26.76
CA PRO A 21 -6.59 -1.80 26.78
C PRO A 21 -6.18 -3.26 26.50
N GLN A 22 -7.10 -4.22 26.69
CA GLN A 22 -6.86 -5.66 26.48
C GLN A 22 -6.63 -6.02 25.00
N TRP A 23 -7.22 -5.27 24.06
CA TRP A 23 -7.13 -5.59 22.62
C TRP A 23 -5.91 -4.99 21.92
N LYS A 24 -5.15 -4.11 22.58
CA LYS A 24 -3.98 -3.44 21.99
C LYS A 24 -2.90 -4.43 21.55
N ILE A 25 -2.54 -5.34 22.44
CA ILE A 25 -1.48 -6.34 22.20
C ILE A 25 -1.85 -7.31 21.07
N PRO A 26 -3.04 -7.95 21.07
CA PRO A 26 -3.40 -8.87 19.99
C PRO A 26 -3.56 -8.16 18.64
N LEU A 27 -4.10 -6.93 18.60
CA LEU A 27 -4.19 -6.15 17.37
C LEU A 27 -2.81 -5.77 16.84
N PHE A 28 -1.90 -5.32 17.71
CA PHE A 28 -0.53 -5.02 17.31
C PHE A 28 0.17 -6.24 16.70
N LEU A 29 0.08 -7.39 17.38
CA LEU A 29 0.71 -8.62 16.90
C LEU A 29 0.11 -9.08 15.56
N LEU A 30 -1.21 -9.01 15.42
CA LEU A 30 -1.90 -9.32 14.17
C LEU A 30 -1.42 -8.42 13.02
N PHE A 31 -1.44 -7.10 13.21
CA PHE A 31 -1.00 -6.16 12.17
C PHE A 31 0.50 -6.26 11.87
N LEU A 32 1.32 -6.57 12.87
CA LEU A 32 2.75 -6.81 12.68
C LEU A 32 3.00 -8.05 11.82
N VAL A 33 2.28 -9.15 12.10
CA VAL A 33 2.41 -10.39 11.30
C VAL A 33 1.96 -10.15 9.86
N ILE A 34 0.81 -9.49 9.67
CA ILE A 34 0.33 -9.11 8.33
C ILE A 34 1.39 -8.27 7.61
N TYR A 35 1.94 -7.25 8.27
CA TYR A 35 2.98 -6.40 7.69
C TYR A 35 4.21 -7.19 7.23
N LEU A 36 4.74 -8.06 8.10
CA LEU A 36 5.92 -8.87 7.76
C LEU A 36 5.64 -9.81 6.58
N ILE A 37 4.47 -10.46 6.55
CA ILE A 37 4.07 -11.32 5.44
C ILE A 37 3.99 -10.52 4.15
N THR A 38 3.36 -9.35 4.16
CA THR A 38 3.21 -8.50 2.97
C THR A 38 4.56 -8.03 2.45
N ILE A 39 5.44 -7.53 3.31
CA ILE A 39 6.77 -7.05 2.91
C ILE A 39 7.63 -8.20 2.38
N VAL A 40 7.71 -9.31 3.10
CA VAL A 40 8.53 -10.46 2.69
C VAL A 40 7.99 -11.07 1.40
N GLY A 41 6.67 -11.21 1.28
CA GLY A 41 6.02 -11.77 0.09
C GLY A 41 6.26 -10.92 -1.16
N ASN A 42 6.01 -9.61 -1.08
CA ASN A 42 6.12 -8.72 -2.23
C ASN A 42 7.58 -8.45 -2.63
N LEU A 43 8.49 -8.24 -1.67
CA LEU A 43 9.92 -8.14 -1.97
C LEU A 43 10.48 -9.46 -2.51
N GLY A 44 10.03 -10.59 -1.96
CA GLY A 44 10.35 -11.92 -2.49
C GLY A 44 9.90 -12.08 -3.94
N LEU A 45 8.70 -11.61 -4.28
CA LEU A 45 8.18 -11.65 -5.64
C LEU A 45 8.98 -10.77 -6.61
N ILE A 46 9.31 -9.54 -6.20
CA ILE A 46 10.12 -8.61 -6.99
C ILE A 46 11.51 -9.21 -7.26
N THR A 47 12.16 -9.73 -6.22
CA THR A 47 13.49 -10.35 -6.34
C THR A 47 13.45 -11.61 -7.21
N LEU A 48 12.40 -12.42 -7.11
CA LEU A 48 12.22 -13.60 -7.97
C LEU A 48 12.07 -13.21 -9.44
N ILE A 49 11.23 -12.23 -9.75
CA ILE A 49 11.00 -11.75 -11.12
C ILE A 49 12.29 -11.19 -11.73
N TRP A 50 13.11 -10.48 -10.95
CA TRP A 50 14.36 -9.91 -11.45
C TRP A 50 15.44 -10.97 -11.67
N ASN A 51 15.51 -11.99 -10.80
CA ASN A 51 16.57 -13.00 -10.89
C ASN A 51 16.29 -14.05 -11.98
N ASP A 52 15.03 -14.34 -12.30
CA ASP A 52 14.67 -15.36 -13.29
C ASP A 52 14.25 -14.73 -14.63
N PRO A 53 15.09 -14.82 -15.69
CA PRO A 53 14.76 -14.28 -16.99
C PRO A 53 13.56 -14.96 -17.66
N HIS A 54 13.17 -16.17 -17.25
CA HIS A 54 11.95 -16.82 -17.76
C HIS A 54 10.67 -16.13 -17.26
N LEU A 55 10.76 -15.34 -16.18
CA LEU A 55 9.67 -14.52 -15.66
C LEU A 55 9.60 -13.14 -16.33
N HIS A 56 10.48 -12.81 -17.28
CA HIS A 56 10.40 -11.54 -18.03
C HIS A 56 9.32 -11.56 -19.13
N ILE A 57 8.12 -12.01 -18.77
CA ILE A 57 6.92 -12.00 -19.60
C ILE A 57 6.04 -10.83 -19.12
N PRO A 58 5.30 -10.13 -20.01
CA PRO A 58 4.51 -8.95 -19.67
C PRO A 58 3.62 -9.09 -18.42
N MET A 59 3.00 -10.25 -18.23
CA MET A 59 2.19 -10.54 -17.04
C MET A 59 2.97 -10.41 -15.72
N TYR A 60 4.17 -10.98 -15.64
CA TYR A 60 5.00 -10.94 -14.44
C TYR A 60 5.62 -9.56 -14.21
N PHE A 61 5.85 -8.79 -15.29
CA PHE A 61 6.25 -7.39 -15.16
C PHE A 61 5.17 -6.56 -14.45
N PHE A 62 3.89 -6.71 -14.84
CA PHE A 62 2.78 -6.07 -14.13
C PHE A 62 2.64 -6.56 -12.69
N LEU A 63 2.85 -7.87 -12.47
CA LEU A 63 2.83 -8.44 -11.13
C LEU A 63 3.93 -7.88 -10.22
N GLY A 64 5.15 -7.68 -10.75
CA GLY A 64 6.24 -7.04 -10.02
C GLY A 64 5.96 -5.57 -9.71
N SER A 65 5.32 -4.85 -10.65
CA SER A 65 4.87 -3.48 -10.44
C SER A 65 3.79 -3.39 -9.36
N LEU A 66 2.86 -4.35 -9.34
CA LEU A 66 1.82 -4.46 -8.32
C LEU A 66 2.43 -4.72 -6.94
N ALA A 67 3.36 -5.69 -6.84
CA ALA A 67 4.09 -5.95 -5.61
C ALA A 67 4.88 -4.74 -5.10
N PHE A 68 5.43 -3.92 -6.00
CA PHE A 68 6.09 -2.68 -5.64
C PHE A 68 5.11 -1.66 -5.04
N VAL A 69 3.95 -1.46 -5.66
CA VAL A 69 2.89 -0.57 -5.15
C VAL A 69 2.39 -1.05 -3.79
N ASP A 70 2.13 -2.35 -3.63
CA ASP A 70 1.68 -2.94 -2.36
C ASP A 70 2.71 -2.74 -1.24
N THR A 71 4.00 -2.90 -1.56
CA THR A 71 5.12 -2.67 -0.61
C THR A 71 5.22 -1.21 -0.21
N TRP A 72 5.10 -0.30 -1.18
CA TRP A 72 5.12 1.15 -0.96
C TRP A 72 3.95 1.61 -0.07
N LEU A 73 2.74 1.14 -0.38
CA LEU A 73 1.53 1.49 0.36
C LEU A 73 1.60 0.95 1.79
N SER A 74 1.96 -0.32 1.95
CA SER A 74 2.09 -0.97 3.27
C SER A 74 3.14 -0.28 4.13
N SER A 75 4.27 0.14 3.54
CA SER A 75 5.34 0.85 4.27
C SER A 75 4.93 2.26 4.70
N THR A 76 4.01 2.90 3.98
CA THR A 76 3.54 4.26 4.30
C THR A 76 2.47 4.26 5.40
N VAL A 77 1.59 3.25 5.41
CA VAL A 77 0.40 3.21 6.28
C VAL A 77 0.64 2.37 7.54
N THR A 78 1.18 1.16 7.40
CA THR A 78 1.22 0.18 8.49
C THR A 78 2.16 0.54 9.66
N PRO A 79 3.37 1.08 9.44
CA PRO A 79 4.25 1.48 10.54
C PRO A 79 3.64 2.57 11.43
N LYS A 80 2.94 3.54 10.83
CA LYS A 80 2.25 4.61 11.56
C LYS A 80 1.07 4.05 12.36
N MET A 81 0.27 3.18 11.76
CA MET A 81 -0.80 2.49 12.47
C MET A 81 -0.29 1.65 13.65
N LEU A 82 0.83 0.94 13.50
CA LEU A 82 1.46 0.17 14.58
C LEU A 82 1.96 1.07 15.74
N GLN A 83 2.55 2.23 15.41
CA GLN A 83 2.96 3.22 16.42
C GLN A 83 1.74 3.80 17.19
N ASP A 84 0.64 4.07 16.48
CA ASP A 84 -0.57 4.64 17.06
C ASP A 84 -1.30 3.71 18.06
N ILE A 85 -1.04 2.40 18.03
CA ILE A 85 -1.62 1.44 18.99
C ILE A 85 -1.04 1.68 20.40
N PHE A 86 0.25 2.02 20.50
CA PHE A 86 0.96 2.25 21.76
C PHE A 86 1.08 3.73 22.14
N ALA A 87 0.93 4.65 21.19
CA ALA A 87 0.97 6.09 21.46
C ALA A 87 -0.15 6.51 22.44
N LYS A 88 0.21 7.27 23.47
CA LYS A 88 -0.76 7.88 24.40
C LYS A 88 -1.61 8.96 23.72
N ASN A 89 -1.00 9.71 22.80
CA ASN A 89 -1.66 10.74 21.98
C ASN A 89 -1.44 10.40 20.50
N LYS A 90 -2.53 10.05 19.79
CA LYS A 90 -2.53 9.75 18.35
C LYS A 90 -2.53 11.05 17.55
N MET A 91 -1.41 11.75 17.59
CA MET A 91 -1.23 13.02 16.88
C MET A 91 -0.48 12.76 15.59
N ILE A 92 -1.18 12.88 14.46
CA ILE A 92 -0.56 12.95 13.14
C ILE A 92 -0.45 14.43 12.73
N SER A 93 0.69 14.81 12.16
CA SER A 93 0.82 16.13 11.57
C SER A 93 -0.04 16.23 10.30
N PHE A 94 -0.56 17.41 10.00
CA PHE A 94 -1.32 17.62 8.75
C PHE A 94 -0.54 17.20 7.50
N SER A 95 0.76 17.48 7.46
CA SER A 95 1.63 17.09 6.33
C SER A 95 1.75 15.57 6.17
N GLU A 96 1.96 14.83 7.27
CA GLU A 96 2.03 13.37 7.23
C GLU A 96 0.69 12.75 6.79
N CYS A 97 -0.43 13.28 7.29
CA CYS A 97 -1.77 12.85 6.91
C CYS A 97 -2.02 13.04 5.40
N MET A 98 -1.65 14.21 4.86
CA MET A 98 -1.77 14.51 3.43
C MET A 98 -0.92 13.57 2.58
N ILE A 99 0.32 13.28 3.00
CA ILE A 99 1.21 12.34 2.31
C ILE A 99 0.61 10.93 2.31
N GLN A 100 0.08 10.45 3.43
CA GLN A 100 -0.56 9.13 3.50
C GLN A 100 -1.80 9.05 2.61
N PHE A 101 -2.66 10.07 2.65
CA PHE A 101 -3.87 10.13 1.84
C PHE A 101 -3.56 10.13 0.34
N PHE A 102 -2.60 10.96 -0.08
CA PHE A 102 -2.20 11.03 -1.48
C PHE A 102 -1.50 9.75 -1.94
N SER A 103 -0.64 9.17 -1.11
CA SER A 103 0.02 7.88 -1.39
C SER A 103 -1.01 6.76 -1.55
N PHE A 104 -2.03 6.72 -0.70
CA PHE A 104 -3.14 5.77 -0.81
C PHE A 104 -3.93 5.97 -2.11
N GLY A 105 -4.29 7.21 -2.43
CA GLY A 105 -5.03 7.54 -3.66
C GLY A 105 -4.29 7.16 -4.94
N ILE A 106 -2.99 7.45 -5.01
CA ILE A 106 -2.15 7.03 -6.14
C ILE A 106 -2.07 5.51 -6.20
N SER A 107 -1.75 4.85 -5.09
CA SER A 107 -1.54 3.40 -5.05
C SER A 107 -2.80 2.65 -5.50
N ALA A 108 -3.97 3.00 -4.94
CA ALA A 108 -5.24 2.38 -5.31
C ALA A 108 -5.58 2.59 -6.80
N THR A 109 -5.25 3.76 -7.35
CA THR A 109 -5.46 4.04 -8.78
C THR A 109 -4.52 3.19 -9.63
N THR A 110 -3.23 3.13 -9.27
CA THR A 110 -2.23 2.32 -9.97
C THR A 110 -2.55 0.83 -9.90
N GLU A 111 -2.96 0.32 -8.74
CA GLU A 111 -3.43 -1.07 -8.56
C GLU A 111 -4.58 -1.39 -9.52
N CYS A 112 -5.59 -0.51 -9.61
CA CYS A 112 -6.69 -0.69 -10.55
C CYS A 112 -6.21 -0.78 -12.00
N PHE A 113 -5.31 0.11 -12.42
CA PHE A 113 -4.77 0.10 -13.78
C PHE A 113 -3.92 -1.14 -14.07
N LEU A 114 -3.12 -1.60 -13.11
CA LEU A 114 -2.32 -2.82 -13.23
C LEU A 114 -3.19 -4.07 -13.30
N LEU A 115 -4.22 -4.17 -12.46
CA LEU A 115 -5.17 -5.28 -12.53
C LEU A 115 -5.91 -5.31 -13.87
N ALA A 116 -6.30 -4.14 -14.39
CA ALA A 116 -6.90 -4.02 -15.71
C ALA A 116 -5.94 -4.43 -16.83
N SER A 117 -4.67 -4.04 -16.77
CA SER A 117 -3.67 -4.43 -17.77
C SER A 117 -3.37 -5.94 -17.73
N MET A 118 -3.32 -6.55 -16.54
CA MET A 118 -3.17 -7.99 -16.38
C MET A 118 -4.38 -8.76 -16.93
N ALA A 119 -5.61 -8.28 -16.68
CA ALA A 119 -6.81 -8.86 -17.25
C ALA A 119 -6.81 -8.76 -18.78
N TYR A 120 -6.36 -7.63 -19.32
CA TYR A 120 -6.24 -7.42 -20.76
C TYR A 120 -5.17 -8.32 -21.39
N ASP A 121 -4.00 -8.47 -20.79
CA ASP A 121 -2.95 -9.41 -21.22
C ASP A 121 -3.50 -10.83 -21.37
N ARG A 122 -4.18 -11.33 -20.34
CA ARG A 122 -4.80 -12.67 -20.35
C ARG A 122 -5.87 -12.78 -21.42
N TYR A 123 -6.68 -11.74 -21.63
CA TYR A 123 -7.69 -11.71 -22.68
C TYR A 123 -7.05 -11.81 -24.08
N VAL A 124 -6.03 -11.03 -24.38
CA VAL A 124 -5.37 -11.05 -25.70
C VAL A 124 -4.66 -12.39 -25.94
N ALA A 125 -4.00 -12.93 -24.91
CA ALA A 125 -3.35 -14.24 -24.98
C ALA A 125 -4.32 -15.37 -25.37
N ILE A 126 -5.56 -15.33 -24.86
CA ILE A 126 -6.59 -16.35 -25.13
C ILE A 126 -7.33 -16.08 -26.45
N CYS A 127 -7.79 -14.85 -26.67
CA CYS A 127 -8.67 -14.53 -27.79
C CYS A 127 -7.92 -14.26 -29.10
N LYS A 128 -6.63 -13.91 -29.03
CA LYS A 128 -5.81 -13.58 -30.22
C LYS A 128 -4.37 -14.13 -30.10
N PRO A 129 -4.18 -15.45 -29.96
CA PRO A 129 -2.86 -16.06 -29.70
C PRO A 129 -1.83 -15.78 -30.80
N LEU A 130 -2.25 -15.73 -32.06
CA LEU A 130 -1.34 -15.46 -33.20
C LEU A 130 -0.86 -14.00 -33.27
N LEU A 131 -1.62 -13.07 -32.69
CA LEU A 131 -1.27 -11.64 -32.67
C LEU A 131 -0.62 -11.22 -31.34
N TYR A 132 -0.66 -12.08 -30.33
CA TYR A 132 -0.12 -11.80 -29.00
C TYR A 132 1.35 -11.33 -29.02
N PRO A 133 2.29 -11.95 -29.78
CA PRO A 133 3.69 -11.51 -29.80
C PRO A 133 3.94 -10.14 -30.46
N VAL A 134 2.93 -9.59 -31.15
CA VAL A 134 3.00 -8.29 -31.82
C VAL A 134 2.31 -7.20 -31.00
N ILE A 135 1.29 -7.58 -30.22
CA ILE A 135 0.51 -6.65 -29.39
C ILE A 135 1.18 -6.42 -28.02
N MET A 136 1.85 -7.43 -27.50
CA MET A 136 2.42 -7.50 -26.15
C MET A 136 3.94 -7.55 -26.20
#